data_AF-A0A524GHJ0-F1
#
_entry.id   AF-A0A524GHJ0-F1
#
_cell.length_a   1.000
_cell.length_b   1.000
_cell.length_c   1.000
_cell.angle_alpha   90.00
_cell.angle_beta   90.00
_cell.angle_gamma   90.00
#
_symmetry.space_group_name_H-M   'P 1'
#
loop_
_entity.id
_entity.type
_entity.pdbx_description
1 polymer ?
#
loop_
_entity_poly.entity_id
_entity_poly.type
_entity_poly.pdbx_seq_one_letter_code
_entity_poly.pdbx_strand_id
1 'polypeptide(L)'
;MSDIQMENNNKEPKKTFPTFIFNRVEFSGSLGDLGALLPIAIAMIVLNGLNATNVMVTAGLFYIMAGLYFKVPVPVQPMKVIGAYAIAVGLTPTQIISASLWMGLCVLFLGTTGLIHIIAKYTPKSTVRGVQLGVGVVLMIKGLDFMIKPDPNLVFQSVGPVNTGIILGIVGMAVTLILLENRKIPAAVLVVFGGILLGLFIGKPLKLEEL
;
A
#
# COMPACT_ATOMS: atom_id res chain seq x y z
N MET A 1 -21.27 -37.21 55.08
CA MET A 1 -19.80 -37.12 55.04
C MET A 1 -19.38 -38.11 53.95
N SER A 2 -18.66 -37.63 52.92
CA SER A 2 -18.46 -38.26 51.58
C SER A 2 -19.74 -38.19 50.73
N ASP A 3 -19.81 -37.56 49.56
CA ASP A 3 -18.90 -37.60 48.42
C ASP A 3 -18.83 -36.24 47.70
N ILE A 4 -18.11 -35.30 48.32
CA ILE A 4 -17.61 -34.08 47.67
C ILE A 4 -16.36 -34.47 46.87
N GLN A 5 -16.46 -35.34 45.87
CA GLN A 5 -15.37 -35.62 44.92
C GLN A 5 -15.93 -36.21 43.62
N MET A 6 -16.50 -35.36 42.77
CA MET A 6 -16.46 -35.59 41.31
C MET A 6 -16.26 -34.25 40.60
N GLU A 7 -15.16 -33.60 40.97
CA GLU A 7 -14.51 -32.57 40.16
C GLU A 7 -13.84 -33.26 38.96
N ASN A 8 -14.64 -33.61 37.94
CA ASN A 8 -14.10 -34.10 36.67
C ASN A 8 -13.78 -32.91 35.77
N ASN A 9 -12.53 -32.49 35.91
CA ASN A 9 -11.78 -31.46 35.25
C ASN A 9 -11.65 -31.73 33.73
N ASN A 10 -12.76 -31.74 32.99
CA ASN A 10 -12.76 -31.70 31.52
C ASN A 10 -12.49 -30.27 31.03
N LYS A 11 -11.27 -29.79 31.30
CA LYS A 11 -10.72 -28.66 30.55
C LYS A 11 -10.34 -29.19 29.17
N GLU A 12 -11.16 -28.86 28.17
CA GLU A 12 -10.76 -28.99 26.77
C GLU A 12 -9.31 -28.52 26.60
N PRO A 13 -8.45 -29.26 25.88
CA PRO A 13 -7.08 -28.82 25.68
C PRO A 13 -7.11 -27.45 25.03
N LYS A 14 -6.66 -26.42 25.76
CA LYS A 14 -6.47 -25.07 25.19
C LYS A 14 -5.62 -25.25 23.95
N LYS A 15 -6.23 -25.08 22.76
CA LYS A 15 -5.51 -25.06 21.49
C LYS A 15 -4.47 -23.95 21.56
N THR A 16 -3.24 -24.33 21.89
CA THR A 16 -2.06 -23.46 21.81
C THR A 16 -1.74 -23.33 20.33
N PHE A 17 -2.41 -22.39 19.67
CA PHE A 17 -2.04 -22.00 18.31
C PHE A 17 -0.56 -21.57 18.34
N PRO A 18 0.29 -22.11 17.44
CA PRO A 18 1.66 -21.64 17.35
C PRO A 18 1.66 -20.13 17.08
N THR A 19 2.49 -19.41 17.83
CA THR A 19 2.56 -17.94 17.87
C THR A 19 3.03 -17.32 16.54
N PHE A 20 3.74 -18.09 15.71
CA PHE A 20 4.16 -17.74 14.35
C PHE A 20 4.04 -18.99 13.48
N ILE A 21 3.21 -18.97 12.43
CA ILE A 21 3.02 -20.10 11.53
C ILE A 21 3.45 -19.69 10.13
N PHE A 22 4.76 -19.74 9.87
CA PHE A 22 5.30 -19.50 8.53
C PHE A 22 4.76 -20.54 7.52
N ASN A 23 3.60 -20.24 6.95
CA ASN A 23 2.94 -21.05 5.95
C ASN A 23 2.90 -20.27 4.62
N ARG A 24 2.58 -20.97 3.53
CA ARG A 24 2.49 -20.37 2.19
C ARG A 24 1.46 -19.23 2.13
N VAL A 25 0.44 -19.26 2.99
CA VAL A 25 -0.60 -18.24 3.06
C VAL A 25 -0.06 -16.95 3.69
N GLU A 26 0.67 -17.03 4.80
CA GLU A 26 1.34 -15.88 5.44
C GLU A 26 2.38 -15.26 4.52
N PHE A 27 3.15 -16.09 3.80
CA PHE A 27 4.09 -15.61 2.79
C PHE A 27 3.39 -14.92 1.61
N SER A 28 2.30 -15.49 1.12
CA SER A 28 1.51 -14.86 0.05
C SER A 28 0.81 -13.57 0.53
N GLY A 29 0.39 -13.52 1.79
CA GLY A 29 -0.26 -12.37 2.40
C GLY A 29 0.71 -11.21 2.60
N SER A 30 1.92 -11.48 3.09
CA SER A 30 2.96 -10.44 3.22
C SER A 30 3.38 -9.88 1.87
N LEU A 31 3.56 -10.73 0.85
CA LEU A 31 3.82 -10.29 -0.53
C LEU A 31 2.64 -9.49 -1.10
N GLY A 32 1.40 -9.90 -0.80
CA GLY A 32 0.20 -9.19 -1.23
C GLY A 32 0.12 -7.76 -0.67
N ASP A 33 0.47 -7.56 0.60
CA ASP A 33 0.47 -6.23 1.19
C ASP A 33 1.64 -5.37 0.69
N LEU A 34 2.82 -5.96 0.52
CA LEU A 34 3.97 -5.30 -0.13
C LEU A 34 3.63 -4.82 -1.55
N GLY A 35 2.88 -5.62 -2.32
CA GLY A 35 2.45 -5.27 -3.67
C GLY A 35 1.59 -4.00 -3.74
N ALA A 36 0.89 -3.65 -2.66
CA ALA A 36 0.13 -2.41 -2.57
C ALA A 36 0.94 -1.26 -1.94
N LEU A 37 1.85 -1.56 -1.02
CA LEU A 37 2.70 -0.57 -0.36
C LEU A 37 3.76 -0.02 -1.31
N LEU A 38 4.46 -0.89 -2.04
CA LEU A 38 5.62 -0.52 -2.85
C LEU A 38 5.28 0.54 -3.92
N PRO A 39 4.18 0.42 -4.70
CA PRO A 39 3.82 1.44 -5.68
C PRO A 39 3.52 2.80 -5.03
N ILE A 40 2.80 2.81 -3.90
CA ILE A 40 2.46 4.06 -3.19
C ILE A 40 3.73 4.68 -2.60
N ALA A 41 4.62 3.89 -2.02
CA ALA A 41 5.88 4.36 -1.47
C ALA A 41 6.78 4.97 -2.55
N ILE A 42 6.95 4.28 -3.68
CA ILE A 42 7.72 4.78 -4.82
C ILE A 42 7.11 6.08 -5.35
N ALA A 43 5.78 6.13 -5.51
CA ALA A 43 5.09 7.32 -5.96
C ALA A 43 5.31 8.50 -4.99
N MET A 44 5.22 8.32 -3.68
CA MET A 44 5.51 9.40 -2.73
C MET A 44 6.98 9.82 -2.72
N ILE A 45 7.92 8.90 -2.95
CA ILE A 45 9.35 9.23 -3.05
C ILE A 45 9.61 10.09 -4.29
N VAL A 46 9.12 9.66 -5.44
CA VAL A 46 9.37 10.32 -6.73
C VAL A 46 8.59 11.64 -6.85
N LEU A 47 7.33 11.66 -6.41
CA LEU A 47 6.42 12.78 -6.68
C LEU A 47 6.37 13.80 -5.54
N ASN A 48 6.48 13.35 -4.29
CA ASN A 48 6.44 14.23 -3.13
C ASN A 48 7.86 14.52 -2.59
N GLY A 49 8.90 13.85 -3.09
CA GLY A 49 10.28 14.07 -2.65
C GLY A 49 10.60 13.48 -1.28
N LEU A 50 9.91 12.41 -0.87
CA LEU A 50 10.25 11.71 0.37
C LEU A 50 11.61 10.99 0.24
N ASN A 51 12.39 11.00 1.32
CA ASN A 51 13.63 10.23 1.38
C ASN A 51 13.32 8.71 1.42
N ALA A 52 13.82 7.98 0.43
CA ALA A 52 13.57 6.54 0.28
C ALA A 52 14.02 5.72 1.50
N THR A 53 15.18 6.04 2.06
CA THR A 53 15.73 5.37 3.26
C THR A 53 14.79 5.56 4.44
N ASN A 54 14.34 6.79 4.70
CA ASN A 54 13.45 7.07 5.83
C ASN A 54 12.11 6.34 5.69
N VAL A 55 11.52 6.33 4.49
CA VAL A 55 10.25 5.65 4.23
C VAL A 55 10.39 4.14 4.42
N MET A 56 11.41 3.51 3.83
CA MET A 56 11.59 2.06 3.88
C MET A 56 12.02 1.56 5.26
N VAL A 57 12.92 2.27 5.94
CA VAL A 57 13.36 1.92 7.30
C VAL A 57 12.20 2.06 8.28
N THR A 58 11.45 3.16 8.22
CA THR A 58 10.31 3.38 9.13
C THR A 58 9.20 2.36 8.89
N ALA A 59 8.87 2.08 7.62
CA ALA A 59 7.88 1.07 7.27
C ALA A 59 8.32 -0.33 7.74
N GLY A 60 9.57 -0.73 7.47
CA GLY A 60 10.12 -2.01 7.89
C GLY A 60 10.12 -2.18 9.41
N LEU A 61 10.57 -1.17 10.15
CA LEU A 61 10.55 -1.17 11.60
C LEU A 61 9.11 -1.28 12.14
N PHE A 62 8.18 -0.54 11.56
CA PHE A 62 6.77 -0.62 11.93
C PHE A 62 6.19 -2.02 11.70
N TYR A 63 6.48 -2.67 10.56
CA TYR A 63 6.03 -4.04 10.31
C TYR A 63 6.64 -5.06 11.26
N ILE A 64 7.91 -4.92 11.63
CA ILE A 64 8.55 -5.79 12.62
C ILE A 64 7.82 -5.64 13.97
N MET A 65 7.62 -4.39 14.43
CA MET A 65 6.94 -4.12 15.69
C MET A 65 5.48 -4.60 15.69
N ALA A 66 4.73 -4.33 14.61
CA ALA A 66 3.36 -4.77 14.43
C ALA A 66 3.26 -6.31 14.35
N GLY A 67 4.20 -6.95 13.65
CA GLY A 67 4.29 -8.41 13.56
C GLY A 67 4.58 -9.06 14.91
N LEU A 68 5.46 -8.48 15.73
CA LEU A 68 5.74 -8.97 17.09
C LEU A 68 4.54 -8.79 18.03
N TYR A 69 3.81 -7.68 17.90
CA TYR A 69 2.67 -7.36 18.76
C TYR A 69 1.40 -8.15 18.37
N PHE A 70 0.99 -8.09 17.11
CA PHE A 70 -0.24 -8.71 16.62
C PHE A 70 -0.08 -10.16 16.17
N LYS A 71 1.16 -10.61 15.90
CA LYS A 71 1.49 -12.00 15.51
C LYS A 71 0.82 -12.48 14.21
N VAL A 72 0.30 -11.55 13.41
CA VAL A 72 -0.29 -11.79 12.09
C VAL A 72 0.05 -10.62 11.16
N PRO A 73 0.06 -10.82 9.83
CA PRO A 73 0.18 -9.71 8.88
C PRO A 73 -1.06 -8.82 8.99
N VAL A 74 -0.90 -7.63 9.58
CA VAL A 74 -1.98 -6.66 9.75
C VAL A 74 -1.99 -5.70 8.56
N PRO A 75 -3.08 -5.65 7.77
CA PRO A 75 -3.17 -4.72 6.65
C PRO A 75 -3.30 -3.27 7.15
N VAL A 76 -2.34 -2.42 6.80
CA VAL A 76 -2.31 -0.99 7.17
C VAL A 76 -3.18 -0.12 6.25
N GLN A 77 -4.45 -0.49 6.06
CA GLN A 77 -5.37 0.22 5.15
C GLN A 77 -5.47 1.75 5.37
N PRO A 78 -5.38 2.33 6.59
CA PRO A 78 -5.38 3.78 6.77
C PRO A 78 -4.22 4.48 6.06
N MET A 79 -3.05 3.83 6.02
CA MET A 79 -1.83 4.39 5.44
C MET A 79 -1.96 4.58 3.92
N LYS A 80 -2.71 3.71 3.23
CA LYS A 80 -2.89 3.76 1.76
C LYS A 80 -3.70 4.98 1.33
N VAL A 81 -4.71 5.36 2.10
CA VAL A 81 -5.56 6.53 1.80
C VAL A 81 -4.77 7.82 1.94
N ILE A 82 -3.99 7.96 3.01
CA ILE A 82 -3.17 9.15 3.27
C ILE A 82 -2.10 9.30 2.19
N GLY A 83 -1.42 8.21 1.83
CA GLY A 83 -0.42 8.23 0.77
C GLY A 83 -1.03 8.59 -0.59
N ALA A 84 -2.18 8.00 -0.94
CA ALA A 84 -2.88 8.33 -2.17
C ALA A 84 -3.30 9.81 -2.24
N TYR A 85 -3.83 10.34 -1.14
CA TYR A 85 -4.19 11.76 -1.05
C TYR A 85 -2.95 12.67 -1.15
N ALA A 86 -1.85 12.31 -0.48
CA ALA A 86 -0.60 13.06 -0.52
C ALA A 86 -0.03 13.14 -1.95
N ILE A 87 -0.03 12.03 -2.68
CA ILE A 87 0.37 11.96 -4.09
C ILE A 87 -0.53 12.87 -4.92
N ALA A 88 -1.84 12.81 -4.69
CA ALA A 88 -2.77 13.52 -5.52
C ALA A 88 -2.74 15.04 -5.34
N VAL A 89 -2.63 15.50 -4.09
CA VAL A 89 -2.57 16.93 -3.81
C VAL A 89 -1.14 17.49 -3.98
N GLY A 90 -0.13 16.63 -4.01
CA GLY A 90 1.27 17.07 -4.10
C GLY A 90 1.77 17.69 -2.80
N LEU A 91 1.45 17.07 -1.66
CA LEU A 91 1.86 17.55 -0.34
C LEU A 91 3.40 17.52 -0.19
N THR A 92 3.95 18.46 0.57
CA THR A 92 5.39 18.49 0.84
C THR A 92 5.80 17.38 1.83
N PRO A 93 7.08 16.96 1.85
CA PRO A 93 7.58 15.96 2.81
C PRO A 93 7.27 16.30 4.26
N THR A 94 7.45 17.57 4.64
CA THR A 94 7.22 18.06 6.00
C THR A 94 5.75 17.99 6.39
N GLN A 95 4.83 18.29 5.47
CA GLN A 95 3.39 18.13 5.67
C GLN A 95 3.01 16.67 5.85
N ILE A 96 3.57 15.77 5.02
CA ILE A 96 3.29 14.32 5.10
C ILE A 96 3.74 13.77 6.46
N ILE A 97 4.96 14.09 6.90
CA ILE A 97 5.50 13.64 8.18
C ILE A 97 4.62 14.17 9.33
N SER A 98 4.28 15.45 9.31
CA SER A 98 3.43 16.08 10.34
C SER A 98 2.04 15.44 10.40
N ALA A 99 1.41 15.23 9.24
CA ALA A 99 0.10 14.57 9.15
C ALA A 99 0.16 13.11 9.63
N SER A 100 1.23 12.39 9.32
CA SER A 100 1.41 11.00 9.76
C SER A 100 1.59 10.88 11.27
N LEU A 101 2.31 11.81 11.90
CA LEU A 101 2.46 11.87 13.36
C LEU A 101 1.12 12.18 14.05
N TRP A 102 0.40 13.19 13.56
CA TRP A 102 -0.93 13.52 14.08
C TRP A 102 -1.91 12.37 13.91
N MET A 103 -1.93 11.73 12.74
CA MET A 103 -2.76 10.56 12.50
C MET A 103 -2.39 9.41 13.44
N GLY A 104 -1.09 9.13 13.62
CA GLY A 104 -0.61 8.10 14.55
C GLY A 104 -1.08 8.37 15.97
N LEU A 105 -0.97 9.62 16.44
CA LEU A 105 -1.45 10.04 17.76
C LEU A 105 -2.97 9.84 17.89
N CYS A 106 -3.75 10.30 16.91
CA CYS A 106 -5.21 10.17 16.92
C CYS A 106 -5.63 8.70 16.93
N VAL A 107 -5.04 7.86 16.09
CA VAL A 107 -5.38 6.44 16.02
C VAL A 107 -4.94 5.71 17.29
N LEU A 108 -3.78 6.03 17.85
CA LEU A 108 -3.31 5.47 19.11
C LEU A 108 -4.28 5.83 20.25
N PHE A 109 -4.70 7.10 20.34
CA PHE A 109 -5.67 7.56 21.32
C PHE A 109 -7.03 6.86 21.17
N LEU A 110 -7.55 6.76 19.94
CA LEU A 110 -8.81 6.07 19.68
C LEU A 110 -8.73 4.55 19.95
N GLY A 111 -7.55 3.96 19.72
CA GLY A 111 -7.27 2.56 19.99
C GLY A 111 -7.20 2.24 21.48
N THR A 112 -6.46 3.03 22.26
CA THR A 112 -6.29 2.82 23.71
C THR A 112 -7.57 3.10 24.51
N THR A 113 -8.38 4.06 24.07
CA THR A 113 -9.67 4.38 24.71
C THR A 113 -10.81 3.45 24.30
N GLY A 114 -10.62 2.61 23.26
CA GLY A 114 -11.66 1.74 22.71
C GLY A 114 -12.73 2.47 21.89
N LEU A 115 -12.63 3.81 21.76
CA LEU A 115 -13.59 4.65 21.02
C LEU A 115 -13.71 4.26 19.55
N ILE A 116 -12.66 3.63 18.99
CA ILE A 116 -12.67 3.11 17.63
C ILE A 116 -13.82 2.13 17.36
N HIS A 117 -14.26 1.34 18.36
CA HIS A 117 -15.38 0.41 18.21
C HIS A 117 -16.73 1.13 18.09
N ILE A 118 -16.88 2.23 18.81
CA ILE A 118 -18.08 3.08 18.76
C ILE A 118 -18.15 3.72 17.37
N ILE A 119 -17.06 4.35 16.92
CA ILE A 119 -16.99 4.98 15.59
C ILE A 119 -17.25 3.94 14.49
N ALA A 120 -16.64 2.75 14.59
CA ALA A 120 -16.85 1.67 13.63
C ALA A 120 -18.32 1.20 13.58
N LYS A 121 -19.01 1.15 14.73
CA LYS A 121 -20.43 0.78 14.81
C LYS A 121 -21.35 1.82 14.14
N TYR A 122 -21.03 3.10 14.28
CA TYR A 122 -21.83 4.19 13.71
C TYR A 122 -21.45 4.53 12.27
N THR A 123 -20.33 4.03 11.74
CA THR A 123 -19.91 4.30 10.36
C THR A 123 -20.63 3.36 9.39
N PRO A 124 -21.54 3.85 8.53
CA PRO A 124 -22.21 2.99 7.56
C PRO A 124 -21.24 2.55 6.47
N LYS A 125 -21.46 1.34 5.93
CA LYS A 125 -20.66 0.78 4.83
C LYS A 125 -20.64 1.70 3.60
N SER A 126 -21.69 2.49 3.38
CA SER A 126 -21.77 3.47 2.30
C SER A 126 -20.69 4.55 2.40
N THR A 127 -20.37 5.03 3.62
CA THR A 127 -19.29 6.02 3.81
C THR A 127 -17.93 5.42 3.50
N VAL A 128 -17.67 4.19 3.94
CA VAL A 128 -16.40 3.50 3.66
C VAL A 128 -16.20 3.31 2.14
N ARG A 129 -17.24 2.86 1.44
CA ARG A 129 -17.21 2.71 -0.03
C ARG A 129 -17.07 4.07 -0.73
N GLY A 130 -17.70 5.12 -0.20
CA GLY A 130 -17.55 6.49 -0.71
C GLY A 130 -16.12 6.99 -0.63
N VAL A 131 -15.45 6.80 0.52
CA VAL A 131 -14.02 7.15 0.67
C VAL A 131 -13.15 6.34 -0.29
N GLN A 132 -13.39 5.04 -0.42
CA GLN A 132 -12.64 4.17 -1.34
C GLN A 132 -12.80 4.61 -2.81
N LEU A 133 -14.03 4.91 -3.23
CA LEU A 133 -14.31 5.42 -4.58
C LEU A 133 -13.67 6.80 -4.81
N GLY A 134 -13.79 7.72 -3.84
CA GLY A 134 -13.21 9.06 -3.93
C GLY A 134 -11.69 9.01 -4.10
N VAL A 135 -11.00 8.24 -3.26
CA VAL A 135 -9.54 8.06 -3.35
C VAL A 135 -9.16 7.38 -4.69
N GLY A 136 -9.94 6.40 -5.13
CA GLY A 136 -9.72 5.74 -6.42
C GLY A 136 -9.83 6.69 -7.61
N VAL A 137 -10.86 7.55 -7.64
CA VAL A 137 -11.03 8.56 -8.70
C VAL A 137 -9.89 9.58 -8.67
N VAL A 138 -9.50 10.03 -7.48
CA VAL A 138 -8.40 10.99 -7.30
C VAL A 138 -7.07 10.41 -7.83
N LEU A 139 -6.78 9.14 -7.56
CA LEU A 139 -5.62 8.44 -8.13
C LEU A 139 -5.72 8.26 -9.64
N MET A 140 -6.92 7.97 -10.17
CA MET A 140 -7.14 7.81 -11.61
C MET A 140 -6.85 9.12 -12.36
N ILE A 141 -7.32 10.26 -11.85
CA ILE A 141 -7.05 11.58 -12.43
C ILE A 141 -5.54 11.83 -12.46
N LYS A 142 -4.82 11.49 -11.39
CA LYS A 142 -3.37 11.66 -11.33
C LYS A 142 -2.62 10.72 -12.28
N GLY A 143 -3.10 9.49 -12.44
CA GLY A 143 -2.59 8.57 -13.46
C GLY A 143 -2.77 9.11 -14.88
N LEU A 144 -3.93 9.72 -15.16
CA LEU A 144 -4.18 10.39 -16.44
C LEU A 144 -3.29 11.63 -16.63
N ASP A 145 -3.07 12.42 -15.58
CA ASP A 145 -2.12 13.53 -15.61
C ASP A 145 -0.70 13.06 -15.98
N PHE A 146 -0.25 11.92 -15.43
CA PHE A 146 1.05 11.31 -15.82
C PHE A 146 1.07 10.81 -17.25
N MET A 147 -0.06 10.31 -17.75
CA MET A 147 -0.16 9.84 -19.13
C MET A 147 -0.07 11.01 -20.14
N ILE A 148 -0.69 12.15 -19.82
CA ILE A 148 -0.80 13.31 -20.70
C ILE A 148 0.44 14.19 -20.64
N LYS A 149 1.00 14.42 -19.45
CA LYS A 149 2.17 15.28 -19.28
C LYS A 149 3.42 14.63 -19.87
N PRO A 150 4.22 15.34 -20.70
CA PRO A 150 5.48 14.82 -21.22
C PRO A 150 6.46 14.56 -20.07
N ASP A 151 6.94 13.32 -19.96
CA ASP A 151 7.90 12.95 -18.92
C ASP A 151 9.31 13.37 -19.37
N PRO A 152 10.01 14.28 -18.64
CA PRO A 152 11.33 14.76 -19.05
C PRO A 152 12.43 13.68 -19.02
N ASN A 153 12.19 12.58 -18.29
CA ASN A 153 13.12 11.49 -18.02
C ASN A 153 13.13 10.37 -19.08
N LEU A 154 12.21 10.38 -20.05
CA LEU A 154 12.20 9.43 -21.17
C LEU A 154 13.18 9.87 -22.27
N VAL A 155 13.93 8.92 -22.84
CA VAL A 155 14.83 9.16 -23.99
C VAL A 155 14.01 9.57 -25.22
N PHE A 156 12.86 8.91 -25.43
CA PHE A 156 11.93 9.21 -26.51
C PHE A 156 10.72 9.95 -25.93
N GLN A 157 10.75 11.28 -26.00
CA GLN A 157 9.64 12.13 -25.53
C GLN A 157 8.42 12.08 -26.46
N SER A 158 8.64 11.75 -27.74
CA SER A 158 7.59 11.62 -28.74
C SER A 158 7.94 10.53 -29.73
N VAL A 159 6.98 9.64 -30.02
CA VAL A 159 7.03 8.75 -31.18
C VAL A 159 6.03 9.30 -32.20
N GLY A 160 6.50 10.18 -33.09
CA GLY A 160 5.63 10.93 -34.01
C GLY A 160 4.85 12.07 -33.32
N PRO A 161 3.54 12.28 -33.60
CA PRO A 161 2.74 13.36 -33.01
C PRO A 161 2.17 13.06 -31.61
N VAL A 162 2.44 11.88 -31.05
CA VAL A 162 1.84 11.41 -29.79
C VAL A 162 2.92 11.24 -28.71
N ASN A 163 2.62 11.71 -27.50
CA ASN A 163 3.48 11.54 -26.32
C ASN A 163 3.63 10.06 -25.97
N THR A 164 4.86 9.59 -25.77
CA THR A 164 5.18 8.20 -25.40
C THR A 164 4.45 7.76 -24.12
N GLY A 165 4.18 8.70 -23.20
CA GLY A 165 3.37 8.45 -21.99
C GLY A 165 1.96 7.96 -22.29
N ILE A 166 1.31 8.48 -23.35
CA ILE A 166 -0.03 8.06 -23.77
C ILE A 166 -0.01 6.65 -24.34
N ILE A 167 1.01 6.32 -25.14
CA ILE A 167 1.16 4.99 -25.73
C ILE A 167 1.40 3.96 -24.61
N LEU A 168 2.33 4.25 -23.68
CA LEU A 168 2.61 3.38 -22.53
C LEU A 168 1.40 3.24 -21.60
N GLY A 169 0.66 4.32 -21.37
CA GLY A 169 -0.56 4.31 -20.56
C GLY A 169 -1.67 3.47 -21.17
N ILE A 170 -1.94 3.60 -22.48
CA ILE A 170 -2.95 2.79 -23.18
C ILE A 170 -2.53 1.32 -23.23
N VAL A 171 -1.26 1.03 -23.51
CA VAL A 171 -0.75 -0.36 -23.51
C VAL A 171 -0.85 -0.97 -22.11
N GLY A 172 -0.44 -0.23 -21.07
CA GLY A 172 -0.57 -0.67 -19.67
C GLY A 172 -2.03 -0.88 -19.27
N MET A 173 -2.95 0.00 -19.70
CA MET A 173 -4.39 -0.15 -19.49
C MET A 173 -4.97 -1.37 -20.22
N ALA A 174 -4.55 -1.62 -21.46
CA ALA A 174 -4.99 -2.80 -22.21
C ALA A 174 -4.49 -4.10 -21.55
N VAL A 175 -3.21 -4.13 -21.17
CA VAL A 175 -2.59 -5.27 -20.48
C VAL A 175 -3.29 -5.53 -19.14
N THR A 176 -3.55 -4.48 -18.35
CA THR A 176 -4.27 -4.63 -17.07
C THR A 176 -5.67 -5.19 -17.27
N LEU A 177 -6.44 -4.69 -18.25
CA LEU A 177 -7.79 -5.18 -18.52
C LEU A 177 -7.80 -6.63 -18.99
N ILE A 178 -6.87 -7.02 -19.88
CA ILE A 178 -6.79 -8.39 -20.41
C ILE A 178 -6.35 -9.39 -19.32
N LEU A 179 -5.44 -8.99 -18.41
CA LEU A 179 -4.97 -9.85 -17.33
C LEU A 179 -5.85 -9.82 -16.07
N LEU A 180 -6.88 -8.96 -16.01
CA LEU A 180 -7.67 -8.76 -14.78
C LEU A 180 -8.33 -10.06 -14.30
N GLU A 181 -8.71 -10.94 -15.21
CA GLU A 181 -9.38 -12.21 -14.92
C GLU A 181 -8.40 -13.40 -14.79
N ASN A 182 -7.11 -13.18 -15.08
CA ASN A 182 -6.12 -14.25 -15.06
C ASN A 182 -5.67 -14.59 -13.64
N ARG A 183 -6.15 -15.71 -13.09
CA ARG A 183 -5.78 -16.17 -11.73
C ARG A 183 -4.30 -16.54 -11.54
N LYS A 184 -3.53 -16.74 -12.62
CA LYS A 184 -2.13 -17.18 -12.53
C LYS A 184 -1.12 -16.04 -12.42
N ILE A 185 -1.37 -14.89 -13.05
CA ILE A 185 -0.44 -13.77 -13.08
C ILE A 185 -1.23 -12.49 -12.75
N PRO A 186 -1.06 -11.90 -11.55
CA PRO A 186 -1.75 -10.68 -11.19
C PRO A 186 -1.30 -9.53 -12.11
N ALA A 187 -2.27 -8.85 -12.74
CA ALA A 187 -2.01 -7.73 -13.66
C ALA A 187 -1.06 -6.68 -13.06
N ALA A 188 -1.22 -6.36 -11.77
CA ALA A 188 -0.38 -5.39 -11.07
C ALA A 188 1.10 -5.77 -11.07
N VAL A 189 1.44 -7.05 -10.87
CA VAL A 189 2.84 -7.50 -10.87
C VAL A 189 3.45 -7.32 -12.26
N LEU A 190 2.73 -7.73 -13.31
CA LEU A 190 3.23 -7.65 -14.67
C LEU A 190 3.43 -6.19 -15.12
N VAL A 191 2.52 -5.30 -14.74
CA VAL A 191 2.58 -3.88 -15.10
C VAL A 191 3.69 -3.16 -14.35
N VAL A 192 3.89 -3.45 -13.06
CA VAL A 192 4.99 -2.88 -12.28
C VAL A 192 6.34 -3.39 -12.79
N PHE A 193 6.52 -4.70 -12.94
CA PHE A 193 7.78 -5.26 -13.47
C PHE A 193 8.04 -4.83 -14.91
N GLY A 194 7.02 -4.85 -15.77
CA GLY A 194 7.12 -4.38 -17.15
C GLY A 194 7.48 -2.90 -17.22
N GLY A 195 6.87 -2.06 -16.36
CA GLY A 195 7.20 -0.65 -16.25
C GLY A 195 8.64 -0.40 -15.79
N ILE A 196 9.13 -1.17 -14.81
CA ILE A 196 10.53 -1.08 -14.35
C ILE A 196 11.49 -1.48 -15.48
N LEU A 197 11.24 -2.60 -16.17
CA LEU A 197 12.08 -3.05 -17.28
C LEU A 197 12.10 -2.02 -18.43
N LEU A 198 10.93 -1.55 -18.85
CA LEU A 198 10.83 -0.50 -19.88
C LEU A 198 11.53 0.78 -19.43
N GLY A 199 11.38 1.17 -18.17
CA GLY A 199 12.07 2.32 -17.59
C GLY A 199 13.60 2.18 -17.59
N LEU A 200 14.14 0.99 -17.37
CA LEU A 200 15.59 0.73 -17.44
C LEU A 200 16.13 0.79 -18.88
N PHE A 201 15.35 0.33 -19.86
CA PHE A 201 15.77 0.32 -21.27
C PHE A 201 15.50 1.65 -22.01
N ILE A 202 14.46 2.39 -21.62
CA ILE A 202 13.96 3.60 -22.32
C ILE A 202 14.24 4.89 -21.49
N GLY A 203 14.58 4.76 -20.21
CA GLY A 203 14.95 5.89 -19.35
C GLY A 203 16.30 6.49 -19.73
N LYS A 204 16.42 7.82 -19.65
CA LYS A 204 17.72 8.48 -19.90
C LYS A 204 18.76 7.98 -18.90
N PRO A 205 20.00 7.71 -19.33
CA PRO A 205 21.07 7.41 -18.39
C PRO A 205 21.23 8.61 -17.44
N LEU A 206 21.16 8.34 -16.14
CA LEU A 206 21.37 9.33 -15.07
C LEU A 206 22.70 10.03 -15.33
N LYS A 207 22.64 11.35 -15.55
CA LYS A 207 23.86 12.18 -15.59
C LYS A 207 24.41 12.22 -14.16
N LEU A 208 25.51 11.51 -13.95
CA LEU A 208 26.25 11.40 -12.70
C LEU A 208 26.97 12.72 -12.28
N GLU A 209 26.62 13.86 -12.90
CA GLU A 209 27.28 15.16 -12.67
C GLU A 209 26.54 16.06 -11.65
N GLU A 210 25.37 15.66 -11.14
CA GLU A 210 24.61 16.40 -10.11
C GLU A 210 24.37 15.58 -8.81
N LEU A 211 25.25 14.63 -8.50
CA LEU A 211 25.37 14.00 -7.17
C LEU A 211 26.45 14.70 -6.34
#